data_AF-A0A8F5V7A4-F1
#
_entry.id   AF-A0A8F5V7A4-F1
#
_cell.length_a   1.000
_cell.length_b   1.000
_cell.length_c   1.000
_cell.angle_alpha   90.00
_cell.angle_beta   90.00
_cell.angle_gamma   90.00
#
_symmetry.space_group_name_H-M   'P 1'
#
loop_
_entity.id
_entity.type
_entity.pdbx_description
1 polymer ?
#
loop_
_entity_poly.entity_id
_entity_poly.type
_entity_poly.pdbx_seq_one_letter_code
_entity_poly.pdbx_strand_id
1 'polypeptide(L)'
;LISDMTRLAREFFALPPEEKLRFDMSGGKKGGFIVSSHLQGEAVQDWREIVTYFSYPLRNRDYSRWPDKPEGWISVTEKYSEKLMELACKMLDVLSEAMGLEKEALTKACVDMDQKVVVNYYP
;
A
#
# COMPACT_ATOMS: atom_id res chain seq x y z
N LEU A 1 -0.72 15.69 0.85
CA LEU A 1 -0.75 14.25 0.49
C LEU A 1 0.44 13.49 1.05
N ILE A 2 1.70 13.70 0.60
CA ILE A 2 2.86 12.95 1.15
C ILE A 2 3.00 13.18 2.66
N SER A 3 3.03 14.44 3.10
CA SER A 3 3.12 14.79 4.53
C SER A 3 1.96 14.21 5.34
N ASP A 4 0.74 14.19 4.77
CA ASP A 4 -0.43 13.59 5.41
C ASP A 4 -0.27 12.08 5.56
N MET A 5 0.12 11.36 4.50
CA MET A 5 0.40 9.92 4.57
C MET A 5 1.48 9.59 5.59
N THR A 6 2.56 10.38 5.64
CA THR A 6 3.63 10.20 6.63
C THR A 6 3.12 10.44 8.06
N ARG A 7 2.33 11.49 8.27
CA ARG A 7 1.75 11.81 9.59
C ARG A 7 0.78 10.71 10.03
N LEU A 8 -0.15 10.33 9.18
CA LEU A 8 -1.15 9.31 9.46
C LEU A 8 -0.49 7.96 9.76
N ALA A 9 0.51 7.55 8.97
CA ALA A 9 1.32 6.36 9.24
C ALA A 9 1.94 6.37 10.63
N ARG A 10 2.61 7.47 11.02
CA ARG A 10 3.21 7.60 12.35
C ARG A 10 2.17 7.50 13.46
N GLU A 11 1.05 8.19 13.31
CA GLU A 11 -0.07 8.15 14.26
C GLU A 11 -0.67 6.74 14.39
N PHE A 12 -0.84 6.00 13.29
CA PHE A 12 -1.32 4.61 13.31
C PHE A 12 -0.39 3.68 14.08
N PHE A 13 0.93 3.74 13.81
CA PHE A 13 1.88 2.85 14.49
C PHE A 13 2.09 3.22 15.98
N ALA A 14 1.79 4.47 16.36
CA ALA A 14 1.74 4.92 17.75
C ALA A 14 0.46 4.50 18.51
N LEU A 15 -0.54 3.92 17.83
CA LEU A 15 -1.72 3.40 18.50
C LEU A 15 -1.37 2.19 19.38
N PRO A 16 -2.19 1.92 20.43
CA PRO A 16 -2.09 0.69 21.19
C PRO A 16 -2.13 -0.56 20.29
N PRO A 17 -1.41 -1.64 20.62
CA PRO A 17 -1.39 -2.87 19.82
C PRO A 17 -2.78 -3.41 19.49
N GLU A 18 -3.74 -3.28 20.40
CA GLU A 18 -5.11 -3.76 20.24
C GLU A 18 -5.82 -3.08 19.06
N GLU A 19 -5.56 -1.80 18.84
CA GLU A 19 -6.13 -1.05 17.71
C GLU A 19 -5.54 -1.51 16.38
N LYS A 20 -4.24 -1.83 16.35
CA LYS A 20 -3.55 -2.33 15.15
C LYS A 20 -3.97 -3.77 14.82
N LEU A 21 -4.12 -4.62 15.84
CA LEU A 21 -4.52 -6.02 15.71
C LEU A 21 -5.95 -6.22 15.23
N ARG A 22 -6.81 -5.19 15.28
CA ARG A 22 -8.14 -5.21 14.60
C ARG A 22 -8.03 -5.53 13.11
N PHE A 23 -6.90 -5.20 12.50
CA PHE A 23 -6.60 -5.43 11.08
C PHE A 23 -5.72 -6.65 10.85
N ASP A 24 -5.55 -7.55 11.83
CA ASP A 24 -4.68 -8.72 11.71
C ASP A 24 -4.89 -9.48 10.39
N MET A 25 -3.78 -9.71 9.69
CA MET A 25 -3.74 -10.42 8.40
C MET A 25 -3.35 -11.90 8.52
N SER A 26 -3.28 -12.46 9.73
CA SER A 26 -3.00 -13.90 9.91
C SER A 26 -4.11 -14.76 9.26
N GLY A 27 -3.74 -15.97 8.82
CA GLY A 27 -4.69 -16.90 8.18
C GLY A 27 -4.96 -16.63 6.70
N GLY A 28 -4.04 -15.97 5.98
CA GLY A 28 -4.11 -15.84 4.52
C GLY A 28 -5.03 -14.71 4.01
N LYS A 29 -5.41 -13.77 4.88
CA LYS A 29 -6.20 -12.60 4.50
C LYS A 29 -5.39 -11.70 3.55
N LYS A 30 -6.06 -11.12 2.55
CA LYS A 30 -5.44 -10.17 1.62
C LYS A 30 -5.35 -8.78 2.26
N GLY A 31 -4.19 -8.45 2.81
CA GLY A 31 -3.93 -7.18 3.48
C GLY A 31 -4.36 -7.15 4.94
N GLY A 32 -3.97 -6.09 5.64
CA GLY A 32 -4.07 -5.91 7.07
C GLY A 32 -2.72 -5.63 7.73
N PHE A 33 -2.67 -5.78 9.04
CA PHE A 33 -1.53 -5.55 9.92
C PHE A 33 -0.84 -6.86 10.31
N ILE A 34 0.50 -6.86 10.34
CA ILE A 34 1.32 -7.96 10.83
C ILE A 34 2.61 -7.43 11.46
N VAL A 35 3.13 -8.16 12.45
CA VAL A 35 4.50 -8.00 12.95
C VAL A 35 5.37 -9.03 12.23
N SER A 36 6.47 -8.61 11.58
CA SER A 36 7.25 -9.49 10.69
C SER A 36 7.88 -10.69 11.38
N SER A 37 8.12 -10.64 12.69
CA SER A 37 8.51 -11.82 13.47
C SER A 37 7.54 -13.01 13.32
N HIS A 38 6.32 -12.78 12.84
CA HIS A 38 5.29 -13.80 12.61
C HIS A 38 5.13 -14.18 11.12
N LEU A 39 5.96 -13.67 10.20
CA LEU A 39 5.94 -14.05 8.79
C LEU A 39 6.58 -15.45 8.61
N GLN A 40 5.79 -16.40 8.10
CA GLN A 40 6.30 -17.73 7.76
C GLN A 40 7.23 -17.63 6.54
N GLY A 41 8.46 -18.15 6.68
CA GLY A 41 9.43 -18.25 5.58
C GLY A 41 10.58 -17.23 5.62
N GLU A 42 10.61 -16.31 6.59
CA GLU A 42 11.79 -15.47 6.81
C GLU A 42 12.87 -16.26 7.57
N ALA A 43 14.07 -16.38 6.98
CA ALA A 43 15.22 -17.04 7.62
C ALA A 43 15.81 -16.22 8.78
N VAL A 44 15.57 -14.91 8.76
CA VAL A 44 15.93 -13.93 9.80
C VAL A 44 14.69 -13.10 10.04
N GLN A 45 14.22 -13.04 11.28
CA GLN A 45 13.08 -12.20 11.64
C GLN A 45 13.50 -10.73 11.55
N ASP A 46 12.92 -10.00 10.62
CA ASP A 46 13.06 -8.54 10.63
C ASP A 46 12.29 -7.98 11.83
N TRP A 47 12.83 -6.94 12.49
CA TRP A 47 12.11 -6.22 13.55
C TRP A 47 11.31 -5.09 12.89
N ARG A 48 10.15 -5.40 12.32
CA ARG A 48 9.24 -4.41 11.75
C ARG A 48 7.77 -4.75 12.00
N GLU A 49 6.95 -3.71 12.05
CA GLU A 49 5.51 -3.83 11.89
C GLU A 49 5.13 -3.39 10.48
N ILE A 50 4.11 -4.03 9.90
CA ILE A 50 3.70 -3.79 8.52
C ILE A 50 2.19 -3.65 8.49
N VAL A 51 1.69 -2.64 7.77
CA VAL A 51 0.31 -2.61 7.30
C VAL A 51 0.27 -2.58 5.78
N THR A 52 -0.49 -3.50 5.18
CA THR A 52 -0.61 -3.67 3.73
C THR A 52 -2.07 -3.58 3.31
N TYR A 53 -2.37 -2.85 2.23
CA TYR A 53 -3.70 -2.86 1.63
C TYR A 53 -3.64 -2.60 0.12
N PHE A 54 -4.66 -3.10 -0.58
CA PHE A 54 -4.76 -3.02 -2.03
C PHE A 54 -5.60 -1.82 -2.43
N SER A 55 -5.04 -0.93 -3.25
CA SER A 55 -5.66 0.31 -3.70
C SER A 55 -6.12 0.26 -5.15
N TYR A 56 -5.51 -0.59 -5.99
CA TYR A 56 -5.99 -0.89 -7.33
C TYR A 56 -5.99 -2.39 -7.63
N PRO A 57 -6.91 -2.87 -8.49
CA PRO A 57 -8.00 -2.09 -9.10
C PRO A 57 -9.06 -1.67 -8.06
N LEU A 58 -9.85 -0.62 -8.34
CA LEU A 58 -10.82 -0.08 -7.37
C LEU A 58 -11.81 -1.14 -6.85
N ARG A 59 -12.20 -2.08 -7.72
CA ARG A 59 -13.06 -3.23 -7.38
C ARG A 59 -12.47 -4.18 -6.32
N ASN A 60 -11.16 -4.11 -6.10
CA ASN A 60 -10.45 -4.95 -5.12
C ASN A 60 -10.20 -4.22 -3.79
N ARG A 61 -10.67 -2.98 -3.62
CA ARG A 61 -10.53 -2.25 -2.36
C ARG A 61 -11.42 -2.87 -1.30
N ASP A 62 -10.81 -3.50 -0.30
CA ASP A 62 -11.49 -3.97 0.90
C ASP A 62 -11.21 -2.99 2.07
N TYR A 63 -12.10 -2.02 2.26
CA TYR A 63 -11.96 -1.01 3.32
C TYR A 63 -12.03 -1.61 4.74
N SER A 64 -12.50 -2.86 4.91
CA SER A 64 -12.42 -3.54 6.21
C SER A 64 -10.98 -3.90 6.60
N ARG A 65 -10.04 -3.84 5.66
CA ARG A 65 -8.60 -4.06 5.85
C ARG A 65 -7.79 -2.79 5.96
N TRP A 66 -8.40 -1.63 5.70
CA TRP A 66 -7.72 -0.35 5.75
C TRP A 66 -7.84 0.21 7.17
N PRO A 67 -6.77 0.79 7.73
CA PRO A 67 -6.88 1.52 8.99
C PRO A 67 -7.99 2.57 8.94
N ASP A 68 -8.82 2.59 9.98
CA ASP A 68 -9.87 3.60 10.19
C ASP A 68 -9.44 4.70 11.17
N LYS A 69 -8.31 4.47 11.85
CA LYS A 69 -7.61 5.42 12.72
C LYS A 69 -6.16 5.56 12.25
N PRO A 70 -5.58 6.76 12.35
CA PRO A 70 -6.21 8.06 12.64
C PRO A 70 -7.28 8.48 11.60
N GLU A 71 -8.15 9.40 12.01
CA GLU A 71 -9.19 9.94 11.14
C GLU A 71 -8.58 10.53 9.85
N GLY A 72 -9.23 10.26 8.72
CA GLY A 72 -8.76 10.67 7.41
C GLY A 72 -7.80 9.69 6.73
N TRP A 73 -7.43 8.57 7.37
CA TRP A 73 -6.59 7.54 6.74
C TRP A 73 -7.11 7.12 5.37
N ILE A 74 -8.38 6.70 5.31
CA ILE A 74 -9.01 6.21 4.07
C ILE A 74 -8.96 7.29 3.00
N SER A 75 -9.54 8.47 3.26
CA SER A 75 -9.69 9.51 2.23
C SER A 75 -8.35 10.07 1.73
N VAL A 76 -7.33 10.16 2.58
CA VAL A 76 -5.98 10.58 2.17
C VAL A 76 -5.31 9.47 1.35
N THR A 77 -5.45 8.21 1.77
CA THR A 77 -4.89 7.06 1.06
C THR A 77 -5.48 6.93 -0.34
N GLU A 78 -6.80 7.10 -0.51
CA GLU A 78 -7.44 7.06 -1.82
C GLU A 78 -6.85 8.09 -2.80
N LYS A 79 -6.75 9.34 -2.36
CA LYS A 79 -6.18 10.44 -3.15
C LYS A 79 -4.70 10.24 -3.43
N TYR A 80 -3.96 9.73 -2.45
CA TYR A 80 -2.54 9.43 -2.60
C TYR A 80 -2.30 8.31 -3.63
N SER A 81 -3.06 7.21 -3.53
CA SER A 81 -3.03 6.08 -4.45
C SER A 81 -3.38 6.47 -5.89
N GLU A 82 -4.41 7.30 -6.07
CA GLU A 82 -4.77 7.85 -7.37
C GLU A 82 -3.61 8.64 -7.99
N LYS A 83 -3.00 9.56 -7.22
CA LYS A 83 -1.86 10.36 -7.71
C LYS A 83 -0.62 9.51 -8.00
N LEU A 84 -0.37 8.46 -7.22
CA LEU A 84 0.70 7.50 -7.51
C LEU A 84 0.41 6.66 -8.76
N MET A 85 -0.85 6.30 -9.02
CA MET A 85 -1.21 5.59 -10.24
C MET A 85 -1.01 6.47 -11.48
N GLU A 86 -1.45 7.73 -11.44
CA GLU A 86 -1.19 8.70 -12.50
C GLU A 86 0.32 8.86 -12.76
N LEU A 87 1.13 8.92 -11.70
CA LEU A 87 2.58 9.02 -11.81
C LEU A 87 3.18 7.76 -12.44
N ALA A 88 2.75 6.57 -12.01
CA ALA A 88 3.23 5.30 -12.55
C ALA A 88 2.94 5.19 -14.05
N CYS A 89 1.72 5.52 -14.50
CA CYS A 89 1.39 5.54 -15.92
C CYS A 89 2.30 6.50 -16.71
N LYS A 90 2.55 7.71 -16.20
CA LYS A 90 3.47 8.66 -16.85
C LYS A 90 4.90 8.13 -16.94
N MET A 91 5.37 7.42 -15.91
CA MET A 91 6.69 6.80 -15.94
C MET A 91 6.77 5.69 -16.98
N LEU A 92 5.73 4.85 -17.10
CA LEU A 92 5.64 3.83 -18.15
C LEU A 92 5.59 4.45 -19.54
N ASP A 93 4.92 5.59 -19.70
CA ASP A 93 4.88 6.30 -20.97
C ASP A 93 6.28 6.78 -21.40
N VAL A 94 6.99 7.45 -20.48
CA VAL A 94 8.37 7.92 -20.71
C VAL A 94 9.31 6.74 -21.01
N LEU A 95 9.16 5.61 -20.31
CA LEU A 95 9.95 4.41 -20.57
C LEU A 95 9.65 3.81 -21.95
N SER A 96 8.39 3.84 -22.40
CA SER A 96 8.01 3.38 -23.74
C SER A 96 8.70 4.22 -24.81
N GLU A 97 8.63 5.55 -24.69
CA GLU A 97 9.28 6.48 -25.62
C GLU A 97 10.81 6.30 -25.61
N ALA A 98 11.43 6.11 -24.44
CA ALA A 98 12.87 5.86 -24.31
C ALA A 98 13.33 4.57 -25.01
N MET A 99 12.44 3.59 -25.15
CA MET A 99 12.67 2.34 -25.88
C MET A 99 12.34 2.45 -27.38
N GLY A 100 11.90 3.62 -27.87
CA GLY A 100 11.48 3.81 -29.26
C GLY A 100 10.11 3.20 -29.58
N LEU A 101 9.29 2.94 -28.57
CA LEU A 101 7.93 2.40 -28.72
C LEU A 101 6.90 3.53 -28.82
N GLU A 102 5.66 3.19 -29.19
CA GLU A 102 4.52 4.09 -29.00
C GLU A 102 4.41 4.47 -27.52
N LYS A 103 4.11 5.75 -27.24
CA LYS A 103 4.06 6.29 -25.88
C LYS A 103 3.35 5.40 -24.87
N GLU A 104 2.21 4.81 -25.23
CA GLU A 104 1.40 4.03 -24.28
C GLU A 104 1.71 2.52 -24.32
N ALA A 105 2.78 2.08 -24.99
CA ALA A 105 3.04 0.67 -25.26
C ALA A 105 3.16 -0.17 -23.96
N LEU A 106 3.96 0.28 -22.99
CA LEU A 106 4.11 -0.42 -21.71
C LEU A 106 2.83 -0.37 -20.87
N THR A 107 2.17 0.78 -20.84
CA THR A 107 0.88 0.95 -20.14
C THR A 107 -0.18 0.00 -20.70
N LYS A 108 -0.30 -0.14 -22.03
CA LYS A 108 -1.23 -1.07 -22.70
C LYS A 108 -0.85 -2.54 -22.48
N ALA A 109 0.43 -2.85 -22.36
CA ALA A 109 0.89 -4.20 -22.02
C ALA A 109 0.53 -4.60 -20.58
N CYS A 110 0.47 -3.63 -19.67
CA CYS A 110 -0.06 -3.79 -18.31
C CYS A 110 -1.60 -3.78 -18.32
N VAL A 111 -2.21 -4.85 -18.83
CA VAL A 111 -3.67 -5.02 -19.01
C VAL A 111 -4.49 -4.53 -17.80
N ASP A 112 -4.16 -5.01 -16.60
CA ASP A 112 -4.73 -4.57 -15.33
C ASP A 112 -3.58 -4.22 -14.37
N MET A 113 -3.42 -2.93 -14.03
CA MET A 113 -2.43 -2.50 -13.06
C MET A 113 -2.92 -2.75 -11.63
N ASP A 114 -2.17 -3.58 -10.90
CA ASP A 114 -2.34 -3.74 -9.46
C ASP A 114 -1.53 -2.68 -8.71
N GLN A 115 -2.13 -2.13 -7.65
CA GLN A 115 -1.44 -1.24 -6.72
C GLN A 115 -1.73 -1.68 -5.30
N LYS A 116 -0.64 -1.80 -4.52
CA LYS A 116 -0.69 -2.02 -3.08
C LYS A 116 0.11 -0.94 -2.37
N VAL A 117 -0.37 -0.54 -1.20
CA VAL A 117 0.38 0.29 -0.27
C VAL A 117 0.90 -0.62 0.83
N VAL A 118 2.19 -0.53 1.09
CA VAL A 118 2.86 -1.23 2.18
C VAL A 118 3.55 -0.16 3.02
N VAL A 119 3.13 -0.04 4.28
CA VAL A 119 3.79 0.86 5.24
C VAL A 119 4.59 -0.01 6.20
N ASN A 120 5.91 0.20 6.22
CA ASN A 120 6.83 -0.49 7.12
C ASN A 120 7.20 0.45 8.26
N TYR A 121 7.06 -0.02 9.48
CA TYR A 121 7.50 0.66 10.68
C TYR A 121 8.64 -0.12 11.31
N TYR A 122 9.76 0.56 11.57
CA TYR A 122 10.94 0.02 12.22
C TYR A 122 11.06 0.70 13.59
N PRO A 123 10.72 -0.01 14.68
CA PRO A 123 10.87 0.44 16.06
C PRO A 123 12.29 0.89 16.44
#